data_AF-A0A378MTL8-F1
#
_entry.id   AF-A0A378MTL8-F1
#
_cell.length_a   1.000
_cell.length_b   1.000
_cell.length_c   1.000
_cell.angle_alpha   90.00
_cell.angle_beta   90.00
_cell.angle_gamma   90.00
#
_symmetry.space_group_name_H-M   'P 1'
#
loop_
_entity.id
_entity.type
_entity.pdbx_description
1 polymer ?
#
loop_
_entity_poly.entity_id
_entity_poly.type
_entity_poly.pdbx_seq_one_letter_code
_entity_poly.pdbx_strand_id
1 'polypeptide(L)' 'MFADMELIGVPHMVVIGEKNLENGEIEYKNRRSGEKQMIAKESLLAFLKANVKA' A
#
# COMPACT_ATOMS: atom_id res chain seq x y z
N MET A 1 14.14 0.55 -8.07
CA MET A 1 13.42 1.51 -7.22
C MET A 1 12.58 0.86 -6.13
N PHE A 2 11.99 -0.34 -6.30
CA PHE A 2 11.31 -1.06 -5.19
C PHE A 2 12.25 -1.79 -4.22
N ALA A 3 13.39 -2.27 -4.72
CA ALA A 3 14.38 -3.00 -3.94
C ALA A 3 14.93 -2.19 -2.76
N ASP A 4 15.06 -0.87 -2.90
CA ASP A 4 15.58 0.01 -1.86
C ASP A 4 14.57 0.20 -0.71
N MET A 5 13.26 0.32 -1.04
CA MET A 5 12.20 0.41 -0.03
C MET A 5 12.01 -0.90 0.74
N GLU A 6 12.23 -2.04 0.07
CA GLU A 6 12.32 -3.35 0.70
C GLU A 6 13.60 -3.52 1.52
N LEU A 7 14.69 -2.84 1.20
CA LEU A 7 15.89 -2.85 2.05
C LEU A 7 15.67 -2.03 3.33
N ILE A 8 15.03 -0.87 3.22
CA ILE A 8 14.86 0.11 4.31
C ILE A 8 14.03 -0.42 5.49
N GLY A 9 13.13 -1.38 5.28
CA GLY A 9 12.31 -1.89 6.38
C GLY A 9 10.84 -1.51 6.35
N VAL A 10 10.36 -0.79 5.33
CA VAL A 10 9.04 -0.13 5.39
C VAL A 10 7.91 -1.16 5.57
N PRO A 11 7.15 -1.14 6.68
CA PRO A 11 6.13 -2.14 6.95
C PRO A 11 4.91 -2.01 6.04
N HIS A 12 4.53 -0.77 5.70
CA HIS A 12 3.36 -0.43 4.91
C HIS A 12 3.80 0.31 3.66
N MET A 13 3.62 -0.30 2.49
CA MET A 13 3.93 0.32 1.21
C MET A 13 2.64 0.60 0.44
N VAL A 14 2.54 1.82 -0.09
CA VAL A 14 1.44 2.26 -0.94
C VAL A 14 2.02 2.59 -2.30
N VAL A 15 1.56 1.90 -3.34
CA VAL A 15 2.04 2.04 -4.71
C VAL A 15 0.92 2.67 -5.54
N ILE A 16 1.17 3.88 -6.01
CA ILE A 16 0.22 4.65 -6.83
C ILE A 16 0.74 4.63 -8.26
N GLY A 17 0.07 3.86 -9.11
CA GLY A 17 0.32 3.83 -10.56
C GLY A 17 -0.84 4.47 -11.31
N GLU A 18 -0.54 5.17 -12.40
CA GLU A 18 -1.52 5.92 -13.21
C GLU A 18 -2.71 5.06 -13.64
N LYS A 19 -2.45 3.85 -14.17
CA LYS A 19 -3.50 2.89 -14.59
C LYS A 19 -4.42 2.45 -13.45
N ASN A 20 -3.87 2.21 -12.26
CA ASN A 20 -4.68 1.78 -11.11
C ASN A 20 -5.48 2.97 -10.57
N LEU A 21 -4.89 4.17 -10.59
CA LEU A 21 -5.54 5.39 -10.15
C LEU A 21 -6.72 5.78 -11.06
N GLU A 22 -6.61 5.55 -12.37
CA GLU A 22 -7.72 5.69 -13.32
C GLU A 22 -8.89 4.76 -12.99
N ASN A 23 -8.60 3.55 -12.50
CA ASN A 23 -9.60 2.60 -12.01
C ASN A 23 -10.09 2.92 -10.58
N GLY A 24 -9.57 3.97 -9.94
CA GLY A 24 -9.92 4.33 -8.57
C GLY A 24 -9.30 3.44 -7.50
N GLU A 25 -8.29 2.64 -7.85
CA GLU A 25 -7.64 1.67 -6.97
C GLU A 25 -6.18 2.02 -6.71
N ILE A 26 -5.68 1.59 -5.55
CA ILE A 26 -4.30 1.79 -5.11
C ILE A 26 -3.78 0.44 -4.60
N GLU A 27 -2.55 0.09 -4.99
CA GLU A 27 -1.91 -1.13 -4.49
C GLU A 27 -1.33 -0.85 -3.11
N TYR A 28 -1.73 -1.63 -2.13
CA TYR A 28 -1.17 -1.67 -0.80
C TYR A 28 -0.41 -2.98 -0.59
N LYS A 29 0.80 -2.89 -0.05
CA LYS A 29 1.65 -4.02 0.29
C LYS A 29 2.05 -3.95 1.75
N ASN A 30 1.72 -5.00 2.51
CA ASN A 30 2.21 -5.17 3.87
C ASN A 30 3.44 -6.08 3.84
N ARG A 31 4.58 -5.57 4.27
CA ARG A 31 5.81 -6.36 4.31
C ARG A 31 5.76 -7.46 5.36
N ARG A 32 5.12 -7.22 6.50
CA ARG A 32 5.10 -8.18 7.62
C ARG A 32 4.31 -9.44 7.28
N SER A 33 3.19 -9.29 6.57
CA SER A 33 2.40 -10.44 6.10
C SER A 33 2.78 -10.91 4.69
N GLY A 34 3.47 -10.06 3.91
CA GLY A 34 3.77 -10.33 2.50
C GLY A 34 2.57 -10.13 1.58
N GLU A 35 1.42 -9.72 2.12
CA GLU A 35 0.17 -9.57 1.36
C GLU A 35 0.17 -8.29 0.53
N LYS A 36 -0.40 -8.42 -0.68
CA LYS A 36 -0.70 -7.33 -1.58
C LYS A 36 -2.21 -7.25 -1.77
N GLN A 37 -2.77 -6.06 -1.65
CA GLN A 37 -4.21 -5.80 -1.76
C GLN A 37 -4.42 -4.58 -2.63
N MET A 38 -5.39 -4.66 -3.54
CA MET A 38 -5.90 -3.50 -4.27
C MET A 38 -6.99 -2.87 -3.40
N ILE A 39 -6.82 -1.61 -3.05
CA ILE A 39 -7.71 -0.88 -2.16
C ILE A 39 -8.28 0.30 -2.92
N ALA A 40 -9.60 0.47 -2.88
CA ALA A 40 -10.25 1.65 -3.42
C ALA A 40 -9.67 2.91 -2.78
N LYS A 41 -9.38 3.92 -3.60
CA LYS A 41 -8.76 5.19 -3.18
C LYS A 41 -9.48 5.84 -1.99
N GLU A 42 -10.81 5.79 -2.00
CA GLU A 42 -11.66 6.37 -0.95
C GLU A 42 -11.53 5.63 0.39
N SER A 43 -11.34 4.31 0.35
CA SER A 43 -11.22 3.46 1.54
C SER A 43 -9.79 3.34 2.07
N LEU A 44 -8.78 3.76 1.29
CA LEU A 44 -7.36 3.64 1.65
C LEU A 44 -7.05 4.27 3.01
N LEU A 45 -7.56 5.47 3.27
CA LEU A 45 -7.25 6.21 4.50
C LEU A 45 -7.79 5.49 5.74
N ALA A 46 -9.00 4.96 5.66
CA ALA A 46 -9.62 4.18 6.73
C ALA A 46 -8.87 2.87 6.97
N PHE A 47 -8.50 2.19 5.89
CA PHE A 47 -7.70 0.96 5.95
C PHE A 47 -6.34 1.20 6.61
N LEU A 48 -5.61 2.25 6.23
CA LEU A 48 -4.32 2.58 6.82
C LEU A 48 -4.46 2.90 8.31
N LYS A 49 -5.46 3.68 8.73
CA LYS A 49 -5.70 3.96 10.16
C LYS A 49 -5.96 2.69 10.99
N ALA A 50 -6.63 1.69 10.41
CA ALA A 50 -6.92 0.43 11.11
C ALA A 50 -5.70 -0.49 11.21
N ASN A 51 -4.78 -0.42 10.24
CA ASN A 51 -3.68 -1.37 10.10
C ASN A 51 -2.31 -0.82 10.50
N VAL A 52 -2.12 0.51 10.50
CA VAL A 52 -0.92 1.17 11.01
C VAL A 52 -1.11 1.37 12.51
N LYS A 53 -0.52 0.48 13.30
CA LYS A 53 -0.41 0.64 14.77
C LYS A 53 0.89 1.37 15.10
N ALA A 54 0.80 2.34 16.01
CA ALA A 54 1.96 3.01 16.61
C ALA A 54 2.78 2.03 17.45
#